data_AF-E1IBD2-F1
#
_entry.id   AF-E1IBD2-F1
#
_cell.length_a   1.000
_cell.length_b   1.000
_cell.length_c   1.000
_cell.angle_alpha   90.00
_cell.angle_beta   90.00
_cell.angle_gamma   90.00
#
_symmetry.space_group_name_H-M   'P 1'
#
loop_
_entity.id
_entity.type
_entity.pdbx_description
1 polymer ?
#
loop_
_entity_poly.entity_id
_entity_poly.type
_entity_poly.pdbx_seq_one_letter_code
_entity_poly.pdbx_strand_id
1 'polypeptide(L)'
;MSRARLLIWLFPLILVGLAMSLNSMVAVAITPAAAPTTDAQPVAALSVAAPTATMVSILEAEPLSVVESLTIFYLSALDPLRANLREATLAYRNATSQPGGSVGYVVSTQHLYAVVQRAITDLDKLRPPRTLQQAHNDYRRGLELELEGLGAVLEFYSGYDVANANRAAQRFQEARAYIERANATFSAYSQHMAQLSSIGPNTAR
;
A
#
# COMPACT_ATOMS: atom_id res chain seq x y z
N MET A 1 3.98 -51.88 14.49
CA MET A 1 4.25 -50.80 13.52
C MET A 1 3.12 -49.79 13.61
N SER A 2 3.23 -48.83 14.52
CA SER A 2 2.03 -48.26 15.15
C SER A 2 2.25 -46.80 15.53
N ARG A 3 1.24 -45.96 15.25
CA ARG A 3 1.02 -44.56 15.68
C ARG A 3 1.91 -43.46 15.07
N ALA A 4 3.23 -43.59 15.06
CA ALA A 4 4.11 -42.48 14.65
C ALA A 4 4.01 -42.11 13.15
N ARG A 5 3.87 -43.12 12.26
CA ARG A 5 3.68 -42.89 10.82
C ARG A 5 2.29 -42.32 10.47
N LEU A 6 1.29 -42.60 11.30
CA LEU A 6 -0.08 -42.11 11.11
C LEU A 6 -0.19 -40.62 11.46
N LEU A 7 0.55 -40.18 12.48
CA LEU A 7 0.64 -38.77 12.90
C LEU A 7 1.33 -37.88 11.86
N ILE A 8 2.39 -38.38 11.20
CA ILE A 8 3.11 -37.63 10.15
C ILE A 8 2.21 -37.37 8.94
N TRP A 9 1.26 -38.27 8.65
CA TRP A 9 0.32 -38.11 7.54
C TRP A 9 -0.93 -37.30 7.88
N LEU A 10 -1.34 -37.27 9.16
CA LEU A 10 -2.48 -36.46 9.61
C LEU A 10 -2.14 -34.97 9.72
N PHE A 11 -0.89 -34.64 10.04
CA PHE A 11 -0.45 -33.25 10.18
C PHE A 11 -0.74 -32.36 8.96
N PRO A 12 -0.38 -32.74 7.71
CA PRO A 12 -0.70 -31.92 6.54
C PRO A 12 -2.22 -31.81 6.29
N LEU A 13 -2.99 -32.84 6.63
CA LEU A 13 -4.44 -32.87 6.41
C LEU A 13 -5.17 -31.93 7.38
N ILE A 14 -4.72 -31.85 8.63
CA ILE A 14 -5.20 -30.88 9.63
C ILE A 14 -4.82 -29.46 9.21
N LEU A 15 -3.61 -29.26 8.67
CA LEU A 15 -3.14 -27.94 8.22
C LEU A 15 -3.99 -27.39 7.07
N VAL A 16 -4.35 -28.25 6.11
CA VAL A 16 -5.23 -27.87 4.98
C VAL A 16 -6.65 -27.59 5.45
N GLY A 17 -7.18 -28.39 6.38
CA GLY A 17 -8.50 -28.14 6.98
C GLY A 17 -8.56 -26.79 7.70
N LEU A 18 -7.51 -26.45 8.46
CA LEU A 18 -7.40 -25.18 9.16
C LEU A 18 -7.28 -24.00 8.19
N ALA A 19 -6.49 -24.14 7.12
CA ALA A 19 -6.38 -23.11 6.09
C ALA A 19 -7.72 -22.84 5.37
N MET A 20 -8.49 -23.90 5.08
CA MET A 20 -9.83 -23.75 4.49
C MET A 20 -10.84 -23.10 5.46
N SER A 21 -10.79 -23.40 6.76
CA SER A 21 -11.71 -22.78 7.73
C SER A 21 -11.44 -21.28 7.89
N LEU A 22 -10.16 -20.86 7.92
CA LEU A 22 -9.82 -19.43 7.98
C LEU A 22 -10.27 -18.68 6.72
N ASN A 23 -10.11 -19.29 5.53
CA ASN A 23 -10.55 -18.67 4.28
C ASN A 23 -12.08 -18.51 4.20
N SER A 24 -12.82 -19.47 4.76
CA SER A 24 -14.29 -19.45 4.75
C SER A 24 -14.87 -18.35 5.66
N MET A 25 -14.20 -18.03 6.77
CA MET A 25 -14.60 -16.93 7.66
C MET A 25 -14.43 -15.55 7.00
N VAL A 26 -13.45 -15.38 6.11
CA VAL A 26 -13.26 -14.13 5.35
C VAL A 26 -14.37 -13.94 4.31
N ALA A 27 -14.88 -15.02 3.71
CA ALA A 27 -15.93 -14.94 2.71
C ALA A 27 -17.31 -14.52 3.29
N VAL A 28 -17.60 -14.85 4.54
CA VAL A 28 -18.87 -14.48 5.20
C VAL A 28 -18.90 -13.01 5.67
N ALA A 29 -17.74 -12.37 5.83
CA ALA A 29 -17.66 -10.96 6.22
C ALA A 29 -17.93 -9.97 5.06
N ILE A 30 -18.11 -10.47 3.83
CA ILE A 30 -18.38 -9.67 2.62
C ILE A 30 -19.80 -9.95 2.13
N THR A 31 -20.78 -9.91 3.03
CA THR A 31 -22.18 -9.65 2.62
C THR A 31 -22.40 -8.14 2.58
N PRO A 32 -22.62 -7.53 1.41
CA PRO A 32 -22.93 -6.11 1.33
C PRO A 32 -24.28 -5.86 2.02
N ALA A 33 -24.25 -5.13 3.14
CA ALA A 33 -25.46 -4.63 3.77
C ALA A 33 -26.16 -3.66 2.80
N ALA A 34 -27.39 -4.00 2.44
CA ALA A 34 -28.27 -3.18 1.64
C ALA A 34 -28.45 -1.79 2.28
N ALA A 35 -28.35 -0.75 1.45
CA ALA A 35 -28.54 0.64 1.86
C ALA A 35 -29.96 0.87 2.40
N PRO A 36 -30.14 1.64 3.50
CA PRO A 36 -31.46 2.09 3.90
C PRO A 36 -31.97 3.17 2.91
N THR A 37 -33.07 2.87 2.25
CA THR A 37 -33.94 3.82 1.55
C THR A 37 -34.59 4.75 2.57
N THR A 38 -34.24 6.04 2.52
CA THR A 38 -34.98 7.10 3.23
C THR A 38 -36.07 7.63 2.30
N ASP A 39 -37.30 7.19 2.55
CA ASP A 39 -38.52 7.84 2.07
C ASP A 39 -38.68 9.19 2.79
N ALA A 40 -38.85 10.27 2.02
CA ALA A 40 -39.38 11.54 2.51
C ALA A 40 -40.36 12.11 1.48
N GLN A 41 -41.66 11.95 1.77
CA GLN A 41 -42.77 12.60 1.06
C GLN A 41 -42.88 14.10 1.41
N PRO A 42 -43.61 14.88 0.58
CA PRO A 42 -43.41 16.31 0.43
C PRO A 42 -44.30 17.13 1.36
N VAL A 43 -43.83 18.32 1.74
CA VAL A 43 -44.70 19.38 2.23
C VAL A 43 -44.34 20.68 1.52
N ALA A 44 -45.28 21.16 0.72
CA ALA A 44 -45.24 22.47 0.10
C ALA A 44 -45.49 23.57 1.14
N ALA A 45 -44.69 24.63 1.08
CA ALA A 45 -45.09 25.95 1.55
C ALA A 45 -44.39 27.02 0.70
N LEU A 46 -45.20 27.74 -0.07
CA LEU A 46 -44.82 28.93 -0.82
C LEU A 46 -44.35 30.04 0.14
N SER A 47 -43.23 30.69 -0.18
CA SER A 47 -43.03 32.09 0.16
C SER A 47 -42.07 32.73 -0.84
N VAL A 48 -42.60 33.66 -1.64
CA VAL A 48 -41.88 34.50 -2.61
C VAL A 48 -41.18 35.63 -1.88
N ALA A 49 -39.86 35.75 -2.04
CA ALA A 49 -39.12 36.98 -1.76
C ALA A 49 -37.81 37.07 -2.58
N ALA A 50 -37.78 38.06 -3.48
CA ALA A 50 -36.67 38.75 -4.18
C ALA A 50 -35.42 37.97 -4.70
N PRO A 51 -35.04 38.16 -5.99
CA PRO A 51 -33.84 37.55 -6.55
C PRO A 51 -32.61 38.31 -6.06
N THR A 52 -31.99 37.83 -4.99
CA THR A 52 -30.57 38.15 -4.78
C THR A 52 -29.80 37.24 -5.69
N ALA A 53 -29.11 37.82 -6.68
CA ALA A 53 -28.16 37.10 -7.53
C ALA A 53 -27.01 36.58 -6.65
N THR A 54 -27.24 35.47 -5.96
CA THR A 54 -26.18 34.64 -5.43
C THR A 54 -25.51 34.06 -6.66
N MET A 55 -24.37 34.65 -7.02
CA MET A 55 -23.43 34.05 -7.95
C MET A 55 -23.34 32.58 -7.54
N VAL A 56 -23.86 31.70 -8.39
CA VAL A 56 -23.55 30.29 -8.34
C VAL A 56 -22.04 30.27 -8.31
N SER A 57 -21.45 29.92 -7.16
CA SER A 57 -20.08 29.47 -7.13
C SER A 57 -20.08 28.29 -8.09
N ILE A 58 -19.68 28.57 -9.32
CA ILE A 58 -19.28 27.55 -10.26
C ILE A 58 -18.26 26.79 -9.45
N LEU A 59 -18.63 25.59 -9.02
CA LEU A 59 -17.68 24.57 -8.60
C LEU A 59 -16.62 24.59 -9.70
N GLU A 60 -15.50 25.24 -9.44
CA GLU A 60 -14.26 25.06 -10.16
C GLU A 60 -13.85 23.63 -9.88
N ALA A 61 -14.53 22.70 -10.54
CA ALA A 61 -14.00 21.38 -10.77
C ALA A 61 -12.67 21.64 -11.45
N GLU A 62 -11.59 21.44 -10.69
CA GLU A 62 -10.23 21.56 -11.16
C GLU A 62 -10.16 20.89 -12.54
N PRO A 63 -9.75 21.60 -13.60
CA PRO A 63 -9.90 21.08 -14.95
C PRO A 63 -9.19 19.74 -15.04
N LEU A 64 -9.87 18.74 -15.60
CA LEU A 64 -9.42 17.34 -15.59
C LEU A 64 -7.96 17.20 -16.08
N SER A 65 -7.57 18.03 -17.05
CA SER A 65 -6.19 18.13 -17.57
C SER A 65 -5.15 18.54 -16.53
N VAL A 66 -5.49 19.41 -15.56
CA VAL A 66 -4.60 19.77 -14.45
C VAL A 66 -4.44 18.60 -13.50
N VAL A 67 -5.53 17.89 -13.16
CA VAL A 67 -5.46 16.70 -12.30
C VAL A 67 -4.64 15.59 -12.95
N GLU A 68 -4.80 15.36 -14.25
CA GLU A 68 -4.01 14.39 -15.02
C GLU A 68 -2.53 14.76 -15.06
N SER A 69 -2.20 16.02 -15.36
CA SER A 69 -0.79 16.47 -15.39
C SER A 69 -0.12 16.37 -14.01
N LEU A 70 -0.82 16.73 -12.93
CA LEU A 70 -0.34 16.56 -11.55
C LEU A 70 -0.13 15.08 -11.20
N THR A 71 -1.02 14.21 -11.67
CA THR A 71 -0.92 12.76 -11.46
C THR A 71 0.30 12.19 -12.19
N ILE A 72 0.51 12.55 -13.45
CA ILE A 72 1.67 12.12 -14.24
C ILE A 72 2.97 12.62 -13.60
N PHE A 73 3.01 13.90 -13.22
CA PHE A 73 4.17 14.50 -12.56
C PHE A 73 4.51 13.78 -11.25
N TYR A 74 3.50 13.54 -10.41
CA TYR A 74 3.68 12.85 -9.14
C TYR A 74 4.18 11.40 -9.33
N LEU A 75 3.57 10.63 -10.23
CA LEU A 75 3.99 9.24 -10.48
C LEU A 75 5.41 9.18 -11.05
N SER A 76 5.76 10.10 -11.95
CA SER A 76 7.12 10.21 -12.52
C SER A 76 8.15 10.59 -11.45
N ALA A 77 7.78 11.46 -10.50
CA ALA A 77 8.64 11.81 -9.36
C ALA A 77 8.83 10.65 -8.36
N LEU A 78 7.89 9.71 -8.31
CA LEU A 78 7.93 8.54 -7.43
C LEU A 78 8.83 7.42 -7.98
N ASP A 79 8.97 7.31 -9.30
CA ASP A 79 9.76 6.27 -9.97
C ASP A 79 11.22 6.16 -9.51
N PRO A 80 12.03 7.25 -9.44
CA PRO A 80 13.42 7.15 -8.99
C PRO A 80 13.52 6.67 -7.53
N LEU A 81 12.57 7.08 -6.67
CA LEU A 81 12.50 6.63 -5.28
C LEU A 81 12.24 5.12 -5.21
N ARG A 82 11.28 4.61 -6.00
CA ARG A 82 10.95 3.18 -6.05
C ARG A 82 12.07 2.36 -6.67
N ALA A 83 12.78 2.90 -7.66
CA ALA A 83 13.94 2.25 -8.26
C ALA A 83 15.07 2.07 -7.24
N ASN A 84 15.40 3.12 -6.50
CA ASN A 84 16.42 3.08 -5.45
C ASN A 84 16.06 2.07 -4.33
N LEU A 85 14.82 2.10 -3.83
CA LEU A 85 14.35 1.12 -2.84
C LEU A 85 14.47 -0.33 -3.34
N ARG A 86 14.10 -0.59 -4.60
CA ARG A 86 14.21 -1.92 -5.20
C ARG A 86 15.67 -2.36 -5.28
N GLU A 87 16.56 -1.48 -5.70
CA GLU A 87 17.99 -1.74 -5.77
C GLU A 87 18.57 -2.07 -4.38
N ALA A 88 18.27 -1.24 -3.38
CA ALA A 88 18.72 -1.47 -2.00
C ALA A 88 18.17 -2.79 -1.42
N THR A 89 16.91 -3.12 -1.70
CA THR A 89 16.30 -4.39 -1.27
C THR A 89 16.98 -5.58 -1.94
N LEU A 90 17.29 -5.49 -3.24
CA LEU A 90 18.01 -6.53 -3.96
C LEU A 90 19.44 -6.69 -3.42
N ALA A 91 20.14 -5.59 -3.15
CA ALA A 91 21.46 -5.61 -2.55
C ALA A 91 21.45 -6.27 -1.16
N TYR A 92 20.48 -5.90 -0.31
CA TYR A 92 20.26 -6.53 0.99
C TYR A 92 20.02 -8.03 0.88
N ARG A 93 19.09 -8.45 0.01
CA ARG A 93 18.79 -9.88 -0.21
C ARG A 93 20.02 -10.64 -0.70
N ASN A 94 20.78 -10.08 -1.64
CA ASN A 94 21.99 -10.71 -2.17
C ASN A 94 23.03 -10.89 -1.05
N ALA A 95 23.26 -9.86 -0.23
CA ALA A 95 24.20 -9.90 0.88
C ALA A 95 23.79 -10.87 2.00
N THR A 96 22.49 -11.06 2.24
CA THR A 96 21.96 -11.96 3.28
C THR A 96 21.70 -13.38 2.80
N SER A 97 21.67 -13.61 1.48
CA SER A 97 21.46 -14.95 0.88
C SER A 97 22.73 -15.80 0.81
N GLN A 98 23.91 -15.18 0.89
CA GLN A 98 25.19 -15.87 0.88
C GLN A 98 25.61 -16.17 2.32
N PRO A 99 26.32 -17.30 2.58
CA PRO A 99 26.91 -17.56 3.88
C PRO A 99 27.91 -16.44 4.24
N GLY A 100 27.47 -15.51 5.08
CA GLY A 100 28.24 -14.39 5.58
C GLY A 100 28.36 -14.38 7.10
N GLY A 101 29.35 -13.66 7.61
CA GLY A 101 29.45 -13.38 9.05
C GLY A 101 28.36 -12.41 9.49
N SER A 102 27.99 -12.47 10.78
CA SER A 102 26.98 -11.60 11.40
C SER A 102 27.24 -10.10 11.16
N VAL A 103 28.50 -9.69 11.10
CA VAL A 103 28.91 -8.30 10.80
C VAL A 103 28.41 -7.85 9.41
N GLY A 104 28.49 -8.72 8.41
CA GLY A 104 28.01 -8.40 7.05
C GLY A 104 26.51 -8.16 7.02
N TYR A 105 25.74 -8.99 7.73
CA TYR A 105 24.29 -8.84 7.81
C TYR A 105 23.86 -7.56 8.54
N VAL A 106 24.57 -7.18 9.61
CA VAL A 106 24.33 -5.90 10.31
C VAL A 106 24.57 -4.72 9.39
N VAL A 107 25.72 -4.69 8.68
CA VAL A 107 26.05 -3.61 7.74
C VAL A 107 25.02 -3.51 6.62
N SER A 108 24.62 -4.64 6.02
CA SER A 108 23.58 -4.65 4.99
C SER A 108 22.21 -4.17 5.51
N THR A 109 21.85 -4.56 6.74
CA THR A 109 20.61 -4.12 7.38
C THR A 109 20.63 -2.61 7.65
N GLN A 110 21.74 -2.08 8.17
CA GLN A 110 21.93 -0.65 8.42
C GLN A 110 21.87 0.18 7.12
N HIS A 111 22.48 -0.33 6.05
CA HIS A 111 22.40 0.31 4.74
C HIS A 111 20.95 0.40 4.25
N LEU A 112 20.21 -0.73 4.28
CA LEU A 112 18.80 -0.73 3.88
C LEU A 112 17.96 0.22 4.76
N TYR A 113 18.17 0.20 6.08
CA TYR A 113 17.53 1.12 7.02
C TYR A 113 17.75 2.58 6.61
N ALA A 114 18.99 2.98 6.32
CA ALA A 114 19.31 4.34 5.90
C ALA A 114 18.63 4.73 4.58
N VAL A 115 18.56 3.80 3.61
CA VAL A 115 17.86 4.03 2.34
C VAL A 115 16.36 4.20 2.54
N VAL A 116 15.71 3.34 3.34
CA VAL A 116 14.27 3.46 3.62
C VAL A 116 13.97 4.77 4.35
N GLN A 117 14.80 5.15 5.34
CA GLN A 117 14.66 6.42 6.06
C GLN A 117 14.77 7.62 5.13
N ARG A 118 15.73 7.59 4.21
CA ARG A 118 15.87 8.62 3.18
C ARG A 118 14.68 8.63 2.24
N ALA A 119 14.18 7.48 1.81
CA ALA A 119 13.01 7.38 0.95
C ALA A 119 11.76 7.98 1.61
N ILE A 120 11.52 7.76 2.90
CA ILE A 120 10.41 8.42 3.62
C ILE A 120 10.59 9.94 3.58
N THR A 121 11.81 10.41 3.87
CA THR A 121 12.12 11.86 3.87
C THR A 121 11.94 12.49 2.48
N ASP A 122 12.32 11.77 1.42
CA ASP A 122 12.16 12.22 0.04
C ASP A 122 10.70 12.14 -0.42
N LEU A 123 9.95 11.13 0.06
CA LEU A 123 8.51 10.99 -0.17
C LEU A 123 7.74 12.15 0.46
N ASP A 124 8.09 12.58 1.68
CA ASP A 124 7.46 13.71 2.39
C ASP A 124 7.62 15.05 1.65
N LYS A 125 8.59 15.17 0.74
CA LYS A 125 8.78 16.36 -0.12
C LYS A 125 7.84 16.37 -1.32
N LEU A 126 7.28 15.21 -1.69
CA LEU A 126 6.35 15.10 -2.79
C LEU A 126 4.95 15.54 -2.32
N ARG A 127 4.28 16.33 -3.16
CA ARG A 127 2.88 16.69 -2.93
C ARG A 127 1.98 15.78 -3.77
N PRO A 128 1.29 14.80 -3.17
CA PRO A 128 0.38 13.96 -3.92
C PRO A 128 -0.87 14.76 -4.35
N PRO A 129 -1.41 14.52 -5.55
CA PRO A 129 -2.75 15.00 -5.90
C PRO A 129 -3.80 14.32 -5.01
N ARG A 130 -4.96 14.95 -4.81
CA ARG A 130 -6.03 14.45 -3.92
C ARG A 130 -6.43 13.00 -4.22
N THR A 131 -6.44 12.62 -5.49
CA THR A 131 -6.76 11.26 -5.97
C THR A 131 -5.76 10.20 -5.49
N LEU A 132 -4.50 10.56 -5.28
CA LEU A 132 -3.43 9.67 -4.84
C LEU A 132 -3.03 9.85 -3.37
N GLN A 133 -3.68 10.77 -2.64
CA GLN A 133 -3.35 11.07 -1.25
C GLN A 133 -3.37 9.82 -0.36
N GLN A 134 -4.41 8.98 -0.50
CA GLN A 134 -4.52 7.76 0.30
C GLN A 134 -3.40 6.77 -0.03
N ALA A 135 -3.13 6.54 -1.32
CA ALA A 135 -2.06 5.64 -1.74
C ALA A 135 -0.67 6.14 -1.31
N HIS A 136 -0.45 7.46 -1.33
CA HIS A 136 0.76 8.07 -0.77
C HIS A 136 0.89 7.78 0.72
N ASN A 137 -0.17 8.00 1.50
CA ASN A 137 -0.18 7.74 2.94
C ASN A 137 0.05 6.25 3.26
N ASP A 138 -0.59 5.36 2.51
CA ASP A 138 -0.40 3.92 2.65
C ASP A 138 1.04 3.52 2.32
N TYR A 139 1.62 4.04 1.24
CA TYR A 139 3.01 3.76 0.87
C TYR A 139 3.98 4.24 1.96
N ARG A 140 3.80 5.47 2.44
CA ARG A 140 4.58 6.05 3.54
C ARG A 140 4.49 5.21 4.80
N ARG A 141 3.27 4.80 5.20
CA ARG A 141 3.05 3.94 6.37
C ARG A 141 3.74 2.59 6.22
N GLY A 142 3.70 2.03 5.02
CA GLY A 142 4.42 0.80 4.69
C GLY A 142 5.93 0.92 4.91
N LEU A 143 6.54 2.02 4.44
CA LEU A 143 7.98 2.27 4.65
C LEU A 143 8.33 2.51 6.13
N GLU A 144 7.47 3.18 6.89
CA GLU A 144 7.66 3.34 8.35
C GLU A 144 7.68 2.00 9.07
N LEU A 145 6.74 1.11 8.73
CA LEU A 145 6.69 -0.24 9.29
C LEU A 145 7.92 -1.06 8.86
N GLU A 146 8.41 -0.88 7.63
CA GLU A 146 9.66 -1.50 7.17
C GLU A 146 10.86 -1.03 8.00
N LEU A 147 10.97 0.26 8.33
CA LEU A 147 11.99 0.76 9.24
C LEU A 147 11.88 0.17 10.64
N GLU A 148 10.68 0.11 11.20
CA GLU A 148 10.46 -0.52 12.50
C GLU A 148 10.89 -2.00 12.48
N GLY A 149 10.62 -2.71 11.38
CA GLY A 149 11.05 -4.08 11.17
C GLY A 149 12.58 -4.22 11.09
N LEU A 150 13.23 -3.37 10.29
CA LEU A 150 14.70 -3.34 10.17
C LEU A 150 15.39 -2.99 11.49
N GLY A 151 14.81 -2.05 12.26
CA GLY A 151 15.27 -1.73 13.61
C GLY A 151 15.21 -2.93 14.54
N ALA A 152 14.11 -3.69 14.50
CA ALA A 152 13.99 -4.93 15.26
C ALA A 152 14.98 -6.02 14.81
N VAL A 153 15.34 -6.09 13.51
CA VAL A 153 16.41 -6.98 13.04
C VAL A 153 17.78 -6.57 13.60
N LEU A 154 18.07 -5.27 13.66
CA LEU A 154 19.33 -4.78 14.24
C LEU A 154 19.42 -5.09 15.74
N GLU A 155 18.32 -4.91 16.48
CA GLU A 155 18.18 -5.31 17.88
C GLU A 155 18.34 -6.82 18.08
N PHE A 156 17.83 -7.63 17.14
CA PHE A 156 18.08 -9.07 17.16
C PHE A 156 19.56 -9.40 17.03
N TYR A 157 20.31 -8.72 16.16
CA TYR A 157 21.75 -8.99 16.02
C TYR A 157 22.60 -8.56 17.22
N SER A 158 22.11 -7.66 18.08
CA SER A 158 22.82 -7.26 19.31
C SER A 158 22.61 -8.23 20.47
N GLY A 159 21.38 -8.76 20.62
CA GLY A 159 21.00 -9.58 21.79
C GLY A 159 20.55 -11.01 21.49
N TYR A 160 20.35 -11.37 20.23
CA TYR A 160 19.79 -12.66 19.76
C TYR A 160 18.42 -13.01 20.38
N ASP A 161 17.65 -12.01 20.79
CA ASP A 161 16.31 -12.21 21.35
C ASP A 161 15.28 -12.50 20.25
N VAL A 162 14.68 -13.69 20.29
CA VAL A 162 13.65 -14.15 19.36
C VAL A 162 12.43 -13.20 19.34
N ALA A 163 12.14 -12.48 20.43
CA ALA A 163 11.07 -11.48 20.45
C ALA A 163 11.28 -10.38 19.40
N ASN A 164 12.53 -9.96 19.16
CA ASN A 164 12.88 -8.98 18.14
C ASN A 164 12.73 -9.54 16.73
N ALA A 165 13.07 -10.81 16.51
CA ALA A 165 12.83 -11.48 15.23
C ALA A 165 11.32 -11.60 14.91
N ASN A 166 10.50 -11.95 15.90
CA ASN A 166 9.04 -12.01 15.75
C ASN A 166 8.44 -10.62 15.46
N ARG A 167 8.90 -9.60 16.18
CA ARG A 167 8.50 -8.21 15.93
C ARG A 167 8.85 -7.76 14.52
N ALA A 168 10.07 -8.06 14.06
CA ALA A 168 10.49 -7.76 12.70
C ALA A 168 9.57 -8.44 11.67
N ALA A 169 9.31 -9.73 11.83
CA ALA A 169 8.42 -10.48 10.94
C ALA A 169 7.01 -9.87 10.87
N GLN A 170 6.41 -9.52 12.01
CA GLN A 170 5.11 -8.86 12.06
C GLN A 170 5.13 -7.52 11.32
N ARG A 171 6.13 -6.68 11.58
CA ARG A 171 6.25 -5.37 10.94
C ARG A 171 6.44 -5.47 9.44
N PHE A 172 7.24 -6.41 8.95
CA PHE A 172 7.38 -6.63 7.51
C PHE A 172 6.09 -7.15 6.85
N GLN A 173 5.31 -7.99 7.54
CA GLN A 173 4.00 -8.43 7.04
C GLN A 173 3.01 -7.27 6.93
N GLU A 174 2.93 -6.43 7.96
CA GLU A 174 2.09 -5.23 7.95
C GLU A 174 2.55 -4.24 6.87
N ALA A 175 3.86 -3.96 6.79
CA ALA A 175 4.46 -3.10 5.78
C ALA A 175 4.06 -3.53 4.37
N ARG A 176 4.19 -4.84 4.09
CA ARG A 176 3.83 -5.43 2.80
C ARG A 176 2.38 -5.15 2.42
N ALA A 177 1.44 -5.32 3.35
CA ALA A 177 0.02 -5.09 3.08
C ALA A 177 -0.28 -3.63 2.68
N TYR A 178 0.38 -2.66 3.33
CA TYR A 178 0.26 -1.25 3.00
C TYR A 178 0.92 -0.91 1.65
N ILE A 179 2.14 -1.40 1.41
CA ILE A 179 2.89 -1.17 0.17
C ILE A 179 2.16 -1.78 -1.03
N GLU A 180 1.63 -3.00 -0.92
CA GLU A 180 0.89 -3.66 -1.99
C GLU A 180 -0.39 -2.89 -2.35
N ARG A 181 -1.13 -2.40 -1.35
CA ARG A 181 -2.33 -1.58 -1.56
C ARG A 181 -2.02 -0.26 -2.29
N ALA A 182 -0.97 0.43 -1.86
CA ALA A 182 -0.52 1.65 -2.49
C ALA A 182 -0.08 1.40 -3.94
N ASN A 183 0.71 0.35 -4.16
CA ASN A 183 1.20 -0.04 -5.47
C ASN A 183 0.06 -0.39 -6.43
N ALA A 184 -0.96 -1.12 -5.98
CA ALA A 184 -2.13 -1.43 -6.78
C ALA A 184 -2.82 -0.16 -7.27
N THR A 185 -2.95 0.84 -6.39
CA THR A 185 -3.54 2.14 -6.74
C THR A 185 -2.68 2.90 -7.74
N PHE A 186 -1.36 3.02 -7.50
CA PHE A 186 -0.45 3.67 -8.44
C PHE A 186 -0.47 3.02 -9.82
N SER A 187 -0.48 1.69 -9.87
CA SER A 187 -0.54 0.93 -11.12
C SER A 187 -1.86 1.11 -11.86
N ALA A 188 -2.99 1.17 -11.15
CA ALA A 188 -4.29 1.45 -11.75
C ALA A 188 -4.32 2.84 -12.41
N TYR A 189 -3.79 3.86 -11.73
CA TYR A 189 -3.70 5.21 -12.29
C TYR A 189 -2.72 5.29 -13.47
N SER A 190 -1.56 4.63 -13.38
CA SER A 190 -0.61 4.61 -14.52
C SER A 190 -1.21 3.95 -15.76
N GLN A 191 -1.98 2.87 -15.58
CA GLN A 191 -2.66 2.18 -16.68
C GLN A 191 -3.77 3.03 -17.29
N HIS A 192 -4.57 3.69 -16.46
CA HIS A 192 -5.62 4.60 -16.92
C HIS A 192 -5.03 5.75 -17.76
N MET A 193 -3.92 6.36 -17.34
CA MET A 193 -3.26 7.41 -18.10
C MET A 193 -2.67 6.90 -19.43
N ALA A 194 -2.13 5.68 -19.45
CA ALA A 194 -1.65 5.05 -20.68
C ALA A 194 -2.79 4.75 -21.67
N GLN A 195 -3.98 4.43 -21.18
CA GLN A 195 -5.16 4.23 -22.03
C GLN A 195 -5.63 5.55 -22.65
N LEU A 196 -5.70 6.64 -21.86
CA LEU A 196 -6.08 7.96 -22.36
C LEU A 196 -5.11 8.48 -23.44
N SER A 197 -3.80 8.28 -23.25
CA SER A 197 -2.80 8.68 -24.25
C SER A 197 -2.87 7.86 -25.55
N SER A 198 -3.33 6.61 -25.49
CA SER A 198 -3.50 5.73 -26.66
C SER A 198 -4.72 6.06 -27.53
N ILE A 199 -5.71 6.79 -27.00
CA ILE A 199 -6.94 7.17 -27.70
C ILE A 199 -6.75 8.48 -28.50
N GLY A 200 -5.88 9.38 -28.02
CA GLY A 200 -5.61 10.69 -28.62
C GLY A 200 -5.10 10.75 -30.08
N PRO A 201 -4.36 9.75 -30.63
CA PRO A 201 -3.89 9.82 -32.02
C PRO A 201 -4.85 9.23 -33.07
N ASN A 202 -5.98 8.62 -32.68
CA ASN A 202 -6.85 7.87 -33.61
C ASN A 202 -8.19 8.56 -33.96
N THR A 203 -8.50 9.75 -33.43
CA THR A 203 -9.78 10.45 -33.65
C THR A 203 -9.70 11.65 -34.60
N ALA A 204 -8.76 11.65 -35.53
CA ALA A 204 -8.72 12.62 -36.64
C ALA A 204 -8.72 11.89 -37.99
N ARG A 205 -9.92 11.61 -38.52
CA ARG A 205 -10.16 11.37 -39.96
C ARG A 205 -11.49 11.96 -40.35
#